data_AF-A0A4S4MTU6-F1
#
_entry.id   AF-A0A4S4MTU6-F1
#
_cell.length_a   1.000
_cell.length_b   1.000
_cell.length_c   1.000
_cell.angle_alpha   90.00
_cell.angle_beta   90.00
_cell.angle_gamma   90.00
#
_symmetry.space_group_name_H-M   'P 1'
#
loop_
_entity.id
_entity.type
_entity.pdbx_description
1 polymer ?
#
loop_
_entity_poly.entity_id
_entity_poly.type
_entity_poly.pdbx_seq_one_letter_code
_entity_poly.pdbx_strand_id
1 'polypeptide(L)'
;MIVQTVINGTSCSRLEQLGWRRFWLSKLYHALYPPHRRMGSIGILDLTLIPESDRAIPIVNEWVRDVLNTVHDGVPPPSYLTTISEASHLAFAFDSSAAREYLPRTPFVNMPPSHALLLRENQYHVVHDLLQALDGSSPVSISAGILFFAHVCSQRLIIDISILCHILDWLCMSIVVAAKAQKSSSLHNITIPSSWISATRRDDHKGRDLNLRLVVLEQIRGLIAQAITSLVPSKLPNGFVPSLPSIYIRYVQAHDFHSLVKAMRHSEYRYGTSLDHLIQLKDQKLVDPSVPIYTPFATHTIVFNEQADIYKLLAERIPQESIPPMDWDPVAPALDQSVEHQAEESGQGRASLNEQDDEDEDADEDESDEEDLVGDHDLEEDQEYEVEPAQFDIAAATSLVNAANSLQSVAPPTSVEIDAAVTIQTAYRIHRWHRRAKRQGLDKTRDTWFLKCRQASQDLPSTYRRLFLGALPHILLCLENAVKHAQGVKKLAMLSLHEAEHDKYEVLKEAYDRAM
;
A
#
# COMPACT_ATOMS: atom_id res chain seq x y z
N MET A 1 13.32 21.95 -17.72
CA MET A 1 13.23 21.64 -19.17
C MET A 1 11.91 20.99 -19.56
N ILE A 2 11.47 19.86 -18.98
CA ILE A 2 10.19 19.20 -19.37
C ILE A 2 8.96 20.12 -19.23
N VAL A 3 8.94 20.98 -18.21
CA VAL A 3 7.83 21.95 -18.00
C VAL A 3 7.82 23.08 -19.04
N GLN A 4 8.98 23.48 -19.58
CA GLN A 4 9.07 24.57 -20.56
C GLN A 4 8.66 24.12 -21.97
N THR A 5 8.93 22.86 -22.33
CA THR A 5 8.57 22.32 -23.64
C THR A 5 7.06 22.11 -23.81
N VAL A 6 6.32 21.92 -22.72
CA VAL A 6 4.85 21.78 -22.72
C VAL A 6 4.14 23.13 -22.92
N ILE A 7 4.79 24.24 -22.55
CA ILE A 7 4.20 25.59 -22.64
C ILE A 7 4.29 26.14 -24.07
N ASN A 8 5.23 25.65 -24.89
CA ASN A 8 5.45 26.14 -26.25
C ASN A 8 4.69 25.33 -27.31
N GLY A 9 3.37 25.48 -27.35
CA GLY A 9 2.62 25.59 -28.61
C GLY A 9 2.09 24.34 -29.33
N THR A 10 2.34 23.11 -28.88
CA THR A 10 1.61 21.93 -29.39
C THR A 10 0.48 21.57 -28.44
N SER A 11 -0.77 21.62 -28.91
CA SER A 11 -1.95 21.17 -28.17
C SER A 11 -1.76 19.74 -27.68
N CYS A 12 -1.37 19.58 -26.40
CA CYS A 12 -1.24 18.28 -25.74
C CYS A 12 -2.59 17.57 -25.82
N SER A 13 -2.61 16.36 -26.39
CA SER A 13 -3.87 15.63 -26.57
C SER A 13 -4.53 15.36 -25.21
N ARG A 14 -5.86 15.29 -25.17
CA ARG A 14 -6.60 15.01 -23.93
C ARG A 14 -6.11 13.73 -23.24
N LEU A 15 -5.76 12.70 -24.02
CA LEU A 15 -5.23 11.44 -23.51
C LEU A 15 -3.87 11.61 -22.81
N GLU A 16 -2.98 12.43 -23.37
CA GLU A 16 -1.70 12.74 -22.73
C GLU A 16 -1.89 13.49 -21.42
N GLN A 17 -2.80 14.47 -21.39
CA GLN A 17 -3.13 15.21 -20.17
C GLN A 17 -3.68 14.29 -19.06
N LEU A 18 -4.60 13.38 -19.41
CA LEU A 18 -5.10 12.37 -18.48
C LEU A 18 -3.98 11.42 -18.03
N GLY A 19 -3.02 11.10 -18.89
CA GLY A 19 -1.80 10.38 -18.53
C GLY A 19 -0.99 11.11 -17.44
N TRP A 20 -0.77 12.42 -17.61
CA TRP A 20 -0.06 13.24 -16.63
C TRP A 20 -0.79 13.36 -15.30
N ARG A 21 -2.11 13.59 -15.33
CA ARG A 21 -2.93 13.68 -14.13
C ARG A 21 -2.91 12.38 -13.33
N ARG A 22 -3.10 11.23 -14.01
CA ARG A 22 -2.96 9.90 -13.38
C ARG A 22 -1.58 9.72 -12.75
N PHE A 23 -0.51 10.06 -13.47
CA PHE A 23 0.85 9.95 -12.95
C PHE A 23 1.02 10.77 -11.66
N TRP A 24 0.60 12.03 -11.66
CA TRP A 24 0.76 12.89 -10.48
C TRP A 24 -0.15 12.49 -9.31
N LEU A 25 -1.38 12.06 -9.57
CA LEU A 25 -2.27 11.51 -8.54
C LEU A 25 -1.68 10.26 -7.91
N SER A 26 -1.14 9.31 -8.68
CA SER A 26 -0.45 8.14 -8.13
C SER A 26 0.77 8.54 -7.28
N LYS A 27 1.56 9.54 -7.73
CA LYS A 27 2.68 10.07 -6.94
C LYS A 27 2.23 10.74 -5.65
N LEU A 28 1.10 11.43 -5.66
CA LEU A 28 0.51 12.03 -4.48
C LEU A 28 0.00 10.93 -3.53
N TYR A 29 -0.72 9.94 -4.05
CA TYR A 29 -1.21 8.79 -3.30
C TYR A 29 -0.07 8.11 -2.55
N HIS A 30 1.00 7.68 -3.23
CA HIS A 30 2.12 7.02 -2.57
C HIS A 30 2.92 7.94 -1.63
N ALA A 31 2.80 9.27 -1.76
CA ALA A 31 3.38 10.19 -0.79
C ALA A 31 2.56 10.21 0.51
N LEU A 32 1.24 10.17 0.41
CA LEU A 32 0.30 10.18 1.54
C LEU A 32 0.14 8.81 2.21
N TYR A 33 0.24 7.74 1.43
CA TYR A 33 0.10 6.33 1.81
C TYR A 33 1.36 5.55 1.45
N PRO A 34 2.50 5.87 2.08
CA PRO A 34 3.74 5.22 1.72
C PRO A 34 3.74 3.76 2.23
N PRO A 35 4.37 2.82 1.49
CA PRO A 35 4.42 1.40 1.87
C PRO A 35 5.06 1.12 3.24
N HIS A 36 5.82 2.07 3.78
CA HIS A 36 6.54 1.89 5.03
C HIS A 36 6.29 3.10 5.93
N ARG A 37 5.57 2.98 7.03
CA ARG A 37 5.11 4.13 7.84
C ARG A 37 6.17 5.06 8.46
N ARG A 38 7.46 4.65 8.54
CA ARG A 38 8.57 5.60 8.81
C ARG A 38 8.62 6.72 7.76
N MET A 39 7.90 6.50 6.67
CA MET A 39 7.61 7.47 5.64
C MET A 39 6.40 8.37 5.95
N GLY A 40 5.87 8.35 7.17
CA GLY A 40 4.68 9.10 7.53
C GLY A 40 3.39 8.37 7.17
N SER A 41 2.29 9.06 7.46
CA SER A 41 0.92 8.66 7.17
C SER A 41 0.12 9.93 6.88
N ILE A 42 -0.95 9.81 6.12
CA ILE A 42 -1.90 10.91 5.87
C ILE A 42 -2.47 11.49 7.16
N GLY A 43 -2.60 10.70 8.24
CA GLY A 43 -3.14 11.20 9.49
C GLY A 43 -2.23 12.19 10.23
N ILE A 44 -1.00 12.39 9.75
CA ILE A 44 -0.07 13.42 10.24
C ILE A 44 -0.11 14.67 9.35
N LEU A 45 -0.76 14.61 8.18
CA LEU A 45 -0.88 15.75 7.27
C LEU A 45 -1.79 16.80 7.90
N ASP A 46 -1.19 17.96 8.20
CA ASP A 46 -1.91 19.16 8.57
C ASP A 46 -1.87 20.14 7.41
N LEU A 47 -2.99 20.24 6.69
CA LEU A 47 -3.11 21.12 5.53
C LEU A 47 -3.00 22.59 5.93
N THR A 48 -3.33 22.95 7.18
CA THR A 48 -3.26 24.34 7.65
C THR A 48 -1.81 24.86 7.73
N LEU A 49 -0.83 23.94 7.76
CA LEU A 49 0.60 24.26 7.74
C LEU A 49 1.16 24.44 6.32
N ILE A 50 0.35 24.23 5.28
CA ILE A 50 0.74 24.33 3.87
C ILE A 50 -0.04 25.48 3.26
N PRO A 51 0.51 26.70 3.16
CA PRO A 51 -0.20 27.88 2.65
C PRO A 51 -0.84 27.67 1.26
N GLU A 52 -0.23 26.82 0.43
CA GLU A 52 -0.71 26.52 -0.91
C GLU A 52 -1.85 25.50 -0.95
N SER A 53 -2.20 24.86 0.18
CA SER A 53 -3.23 23.81 0.22
C SER A 53 -4.58 24.28 -0.30
N ASP A 54 -4.96 25.51 0.03
CA ASP A 54 -6.27 26.07 -0.32
C ASP A 54 -6.45 26.19 -1.83
N ARG A 55 -5.35 26.45 -2.55
CA ARG A 55 -5.35 26.53 -4.02
C ARG A 55 -5.20 25.15 -4.65
N ALA A 56 -4.45 24.27 -4.02
CA ALA A 56 -4.02 23.02 -4.62
C ALA A 56 -5.03 21.87 -4.44
N ILE A 57 -5.79 21.86 -3.33
CA ILE A 57 -6.83 20.83 -3.10
C ILE A 57 -7.93 20.84 -4.17
N PRO A 58 -8.50 22.00 -4.57
CA PRO A 58 -9.48 22.05 -5.65
C PRO A 58 -8.96 21.44 -6.96
N ILE A 59 -7.69 21.71 -7.31
CA ILE A 59 -7.02 21.16 -8.50
C ILE A 59 -6.91 19.64 -8.41
N VAL A 60 -6.45 19.13 -7.26
CA VAL A 60 -6.36 17.68 -7.03
C VAL A 60 -7.74 17.02 -7.15
N ASN A 61 -8.77 17.64 -6.57
CA ASN A 61 -10.14 17.12 -6.64
C ASN A 61 -10.69 17.13 -8.07
N GLU A 62 -10.41 18.17 -8.86
CA GLU A 62 -10.73 18.22 -10.28
C GLU A 62 -10.02 17.10 -11.05
N TRP A 63 -8.71 16.93 -10.85
CA TRP A 63 -7.95 15.86 -11.48
C TRP A 63 -8.47 14.47 -11.10
N VAL A 64 -8.83 14.27 -9.84
CA VAL A 64 -9.45 13.02 -9.36
C VAL A 64 -10.76 12.76 -10.10
N ARG A 65 -11.65 13.74 -10.19
CA ARG A 65 -12.92 13.62 -10.93
C ARG A 65 -12.69 13.30 -12.41
N ASP A 66 -11.76 14.00 -13.06
CA ASP A 66 -11.49 13.79 -14.48
C ASP A 66 -10.89 12.42 -14.75
N VAL A 67 -9.96 11.96 -13.91
CA VAL A 67 -9.41 10.60 -14.02
C VAL A 67 -10.48 9.54 -13.81
N LEU A 68 -11.32 9.71 -12.80
CA LEU A 68 -12.40 8.78 -12.49
C LEU A 68 -13.46 8.75 -13.61
N ASN A 69 -13.85 9.91 -14.15
CA ASN A 69 -14.81 9.98 -15.24
C ASN A 69 -14.28 9.44 -16.57
N THR A 70 -12.96 9.32 -16.75
CA THR A 70 -12.33 8.91 -18.02
C THR A 70 -11.54 7.61 -17.91
N VAL A 71 -11.60 6.93 -16.76
CA VAL A 71 -10.79 5.73 -16.47
C VAL A 71 -11.01 4.61 -17.51
N HIS A 72 -12.18 4.55 -18.12
CA HIS A 72 -12.55 3.59 -19.15
C HIS A 72 -11.96 3.87 -20.54
N ASP A 73 -11.66 5.13 -20.86
CA ASP A 73 -11.27 5.59 -22.20
C ASP A 73 -9.76 5.53 -22.47
N GLY A 74 -8.96 4.96 -21.56
CA GLY A 74 -7.51 4.94 -21.78
C GLY A 74 -6.66 4.40 -20.64
N VAL A 75 -7.24 3.70 -19.66
CA VAL A 75 -6.47 2.93 -18.67
C VAL A 75 -6.38 1.48 -19.14
N PRO A 76 -5.18 0.92 -19.28
CA PRO A 76 -5.02 -0.50 -19.55
C PRO A 76 -5.73 -1.32 -18.45
N PRO A 77 -6.41 -2.43 -18.79
CA PRO A 77 -7.10 -3.27 -17.79
C PRO A 77 -6.27 -3.61 -16.54
N PRO A 78 -4.96 -3.91 -16.62
CA PRO A 78 -4.13 -4.19 -15.44
C PRO A 78 -3.98 -3.02 -14.46
N SER A 79 -4.18 -1.77 -14.90
CA SER A 79 -4.05 -0.57 -14.07
C SER A 79 -5.40 0.01 -13.64
N TYR A 80 -6.51 -0.58 -14.10
CA TYR A 80 -7.85 -0.06 -13.88
C TYR A 80 -8.19 0.01 -12.40
N LEU A 81 -8.13 -1.13 -11.70
CA LEU A 81 -8.50 -1.21 -10.29
C LEU A 81 -7.56 -0.39 -9.40
N THR A 82 -6.26 -0.39 -9.71
CA THR A 82 -5.25 0.47 -9.08
C THR A 82 -5.64 1.94 -9.19
N THR A 83 -5.90 2.43 -10.41
CA THR A 83 -6.20 3.85 -10.66
C THR A 83 -7.48 4.29 -9.93
N ILE A 84 -8.53 3.47 -10.00
CA ILE A 84 -9.79 3.73 -9.29
C ILE A 84 -9.56 3.78 -7.78
N SER A 85 -8.81 2.83 -7.24
CA SER A 85 -8.54 2.76 -5.82
C SER A 85 -7.74 3.97 -5.33
N GLU A 86 -6.66 4.34 -6.02
CA GLU A 86 -5.86 5.52 -5.67
C GLU A 86 -6.71 6.79 -5.70
N ALA A 87 -7.42 7.03 -6.80
CA ALA A 87 -8.22 8.23 -6.99
C ALA A 87 -9.40 8.30 -5.99
N SER A 88 -10.06 7.18 -5.71
CA SER A 88 -11.14 7.11 -4.71
C SER A 88 -10.62 7.38 -3.29
N HIS A 89 -9.47 6.83 -2.92
CA HIS A 89 -8.84 7.15 -1.65
C HIS A 89 -8.50 8.64 -1.54
N LEU A 90 -7.95 9.25 -2.60
CA LEU A 90 -7.66 10.68 -2.62
C LEU A 90 -8.94 11.54 -2.54
N ALA A 91 -10.01 11.13 -3.22
CA ALA A 91 -11.32 11.76 -3.14
C ALA A 91 -11.82 11.83 -1.68
N PHE A 92 -11.88 10.69 -1.00
CA PHE A 92 -12.30 10.63 0.41
C PHE A 92 -11.29 11.27 1.37
N ALA A 93 -10.02 11.34 1.01
CA ALA A 93 -8.99 11.99 1.81
C ALA A 93 -9.19 13.51 1.89
N PHE A 94 -9.48 14.14 0.75
CA PHE A 94 -9.53 15.60 0.61
C PHE A 94 -10.94 16.19 0.65
N ASP A 95 -11.96 15.46 0.17
CA ASP A 95 -13.34 15.93 0.11
C ASP A 95 -14.33 14.77 0.24
N SER A 96 -14.39 14.17 1.43
CA SER A 96 -15.27 13.03 1.70
C SER A 96 -16.75 13.33 1.49
N SER A 97 -17.19 14.56 1.74
CA SER A 97 -18.59 14.95 1.55
C SER A 97 -18.98 14.96 0.08
N ALA A 98 -18.21 15.63 -0.79
CA ALA A 98 -18.53 15.62 -2.22
C ALA A 98 -18.30 14.24 -2.83
N ALA A 99 -17.25 13.53 -2.42
CA ALA A 99 -16.94 12.18 -2.88
C ALA A 99 -18.13 11.22 -2.75
N ARG A 100 -18.84 11.26 -1.62
CA ARG A 100 -20.07 10.46 -1.40
C ARG A 100 -21.15 10.71 -2.44
N GLU A 101 -21.28 11.95 -2.90
CA GLU A 101 -22.33 12.31 -3.83
C GLU A 101 -21.97 11.94 -5.28
N TYR A 102 -20.74 12.24 -5.72
CA TYR A 102 -20.38 12.07 -7.12
C TYR A 102 -19.85 10.68 -7.46
N LEU A 103 -19.14 9.99 -6.55
CA LEU A 103 -18.51 8.70 -6.88
C LEU A 103 -19.50 7.62 -7.35
N PRO A 104 -20.66 7.42 -6.71
CA PRO A 104 -21.66 6.45 -7.19
C PRO A 104 -22.21 6.76 -8.59
N ARG A 105 -22.14 8.02 -9.02
CA ARG A 105 -22.65 8.48 -10.33
C ARG A 105 -21.63 8.41 -11.45
N THR A 106 -20.39 8.04 -11.13
CA THR A 106 -19.32 8.01 -12.13
C THR A 106 -19.54 6.87 -13.14
N PRO A 107 -19.06 7.02 -14.39
CA PRO A 107 -19.21 5.99 -15.41
C PRO A 107 -18.65 4.62 -15.00
N PHE A 108 -17.52 4.57 -14.30
CA PHE A 108 -16.88 3.30 -13.92
C PHE A 108 -17.69 2.45 -12.94
N VAL A 109 -18.68 3.04 -12.28
CA VAL A 109 -19.63 2.34 -11.40
C VAL A 109 -20.80 1.78 -12.21
N ASN A 110 -21.25 2.52 -13.22
CA ASN A 110 -22.51 2.25 -13.94
C ASN A 110 -22.32 1.54 -15.28
N MET A 111 -21.10 1.45 -15.82
CA MET A 111 -20.82 0.73 -17.05
C MET A 111 -20.79 -0.78 -16.82
N PRO A 112 -21.25 -1.58 -17.79
CA PRO A 112 -21.23 -3.04 -17.69
C PRO A 112 -19.78 -3.51 -17.52
N PRO A 113 -19.43 -4.15 -16.40
CA PRO A 113 -18.06 -4.60 -16.15
C PRO A 113 -17.65 -5.75 -17.05
N SER A 114 -16.34 -5.88 -17.24
CA SER A 114 -15.74 -7.16 -17.59
C SER A 114 -16.12 -8.20 -16.53
N HIS A 115 -16.46 -9.43 -16.94
CA HIS A 115 -16.94 -10.49 -16.04
C HIS A 115 -16.04 -10.73 -14.80
N ALA A 116 -14.73 -10.50 -14.89
CA ALA A 116 -13.81 -10.63 -13.75
C ALA A 116 -14.05 -9.61 -12.61
N LEU A 117 -14.65 -8.45 -12.90
CA LEU A 117 -14.95 -7.40 -11.93
C LEU A 117 -16.35 -7.54 -11.30
N LEU A 118 -17.12 -8.53 -11.75
CA LEU A 118 -18.43 -8.86 -11.19
C LEU A 118 -18.28 -9.71 -9.94
N LEU A 119 -18.90 -9.25 -8.86
CA LEU A 119 -19.20 -10.01 -7.66
C LEU A 119 -20.52 -10.76 -7.87
N ARG A 120 -20.44 -12.09 -7.72
CA ARG A 120 -21.59 -13.01 -7.66
C ARG A 120 -22.44 -13.01 -8.94
N GLU A 121 -23.42 -13.90 -8.98
CA GLU A 121 -24.41 -14.05 -10.07
C GLU A 121 -25.26 -12.78 -10.27
N ASN A 122 -25.33 -11.88 -9.28
CA ASN A 122 -26.20 -10.69 -9.25
C ASN A 122 -25.59 -9.40 -9.82
N GLN A 123 -24.60 -9.49 -10.70
CA GLN A 123 -24.03 -8.33 -11.43
C GLN A 123 -23.48 -7.17 -10.57
N TYR A 124 -23.13 -7.40 -9.29
CA TYR A 124 -22.61 -6.32 -8.44
C TYR A 124 -21.14 -6.01 -8.76
N HIS A 125 -20.79 -4.75 -9.01
CA HIS A 125 -19.40 -4.39 -9.33
C HIS A 125 -18.50 -4.34 -8.09
N VAL A 126 -17.30 -4.95 -8.14
CA VAL A 126 -16.32 -4.96 -7.02
C VAL A 126 -16.00 -3.56 -6.46
N VAL A 127 -16.07 -2.55 -7.32
CA VAL A 127 -15.83 -1.16 -6.92
C VAL A 127 -16.95 -0.59 -6.03
N HIS A 128 -18.18 -1.10 -6.06
CA HIS A 128 -19.19 -0.68 -5.09
C HIS A 128 -18.76 -1.01 -3.66
N ASP A 129 -18.24 -2.22 -3.45
CA ASP A 129 -17.72 -2.65 -2.14
C ASP A 129 -16.54 -1.78 -1.71
N LEU A 130 -15.64 -1.42 -2.64
CA LEU A 130 -14.56 -0.46 -2.39
C LEU A 130 -15.09 0.90 -1.95
N LEU A 131 -15.99 1.49 -2.73
CA LEU A 131 -16.53 2.83 -2.45
C LEU A 131 -17.31 2.85 -1.12
N GLN A 132 -18.09 1.81 -0.85
CA GLN A 132 -18.82 1.67 0.40
C GLN A 132 -17.90 1.47 1.61
N ALA A 133 -16.77 0.77 1.41
CA ALA A 133 -15.74 0.66 2.43
C ALA A 133 -15.09 2.02 2.73
N LEU A 134 -14.66 2.74 1.70
CA LEU A 134 -13.98 4.03 1.83
C LEU A 134 -14.87 5.15 2.38
N ASP A 135 -16.17 5.11 2.08
CA ASP A 135 -17.15 6.06 2.60
C ASP A 135 -17.21 6.02 4.13
N GLY A 136 -17.14 4.81 4.69
CA GLY A 136 -17.15 4.62 6.14
C GLY A 136 -18.43 5.07 6.84
N SER A 137 -19.46 5.56 6.14
CA SER A 137 -20.71 6.03 6.77
C SER A 137 -21.67 4.88 7.11
N SER A 138 -21.65 3.82 6.31
CA SER A 138 -22.59 2.70 6.41
C SER A 138 -22.18 1.65 7.46
N PRO A 139 -23.11 1.07 8.24
CA PRO A 139 -22.80 0.00 9.19
C PRO A 139 -22.14 -1.22 8.52
N VAL A 140 -22.39 -1.44 7.23
CA VAL A 140 -21.78 -2.55 6.45
C VAL A 140 -20.46 -2.18 5.77
N SER A 141 -19.92 -0.96 5.94
CA SER A 141 -18.66 -0.53 5.31
C SER A 141 -17.48 -1.46 5.60
N ILE A 142 -17.38 -2.01 6.81
CA ILE A 142 -16.35 -3.02 7.13
C ILE A 142 -16.58 -4.26 6.27
N SER A 143 -17.78 -4.86 6.33
CA SER A 143 -18.14 -6.03 5.52
C SER A 143 -17.93 -5.82 4.02
N ALA A 144 -18.27 -4.65 3.48
CA ALA A 144 -18.01 -4.27 2.10
C ALA A 144 -16.51 -4.31 1.78
N GLY A 145 -15.67 -3.70 2.63
CA GLY A 145 -14.21 -3.76 2.43
C GLY A 145 -13.65 -5.18 2.52
N ILE A 146 -14.23 -6.04 3.37
CA ILE A 146 -13.87 -7.47 3.45
C ILE A 146 -14.22 -8.19 2.15
N LEU A 147 -15.42 -7.96 1.61
CA LEU A 147 -15.87 -8.56 0.35
C LEU A 147 -15.03 -8.08 -0.83
N PHE A 148 -14.74 -6.77 -0.91
CA PHE A 148 -13.79 -6.22 -1.87
C PHE A 148 -12.44 -6.95 -1.81
N PHE A 149 -11.85 -7.00 -0.63
CA PHE A 149 -10.53 -7.62 -0.43
C PHE A 149 -10.52 -9.10 -0.79
N ALA A 150 -11.54 -9.84 -0.33
CA ALA A 150 -11.69 -11.26 -0.64
C ALA A 150 -11.84 -11.50 -2.14
N HIS A 151 -12.65 -10.70 -2.84
CA HIS A 151 -12.84 -10.83 -4.28
C HIS A 151 -11.55 -10.56 -5.06
N VAL A 152 -10.83 -9.49 -4.71
CA VAL A 152 -9.52 -9.18 -5.30
C VAL A 152 -8.53 -10.34 -5.15
N CYS A 153 -8.49 -10.95 -3.97
CA CYS A 153 -7.60 -12.08 -3.69
C CYS A 153 -8.04 -13.36 -4.42
N SER A 154 -9.32 -13.72 -4.33
CA SER A 154 -9.88 -14.94 -4.92
C SER A 154 -9.83 -14.93 -6.45
N GLN A 155 -10.16 -13.79 -7.07
CA GLN A 155 -10.13 -13.63 -8.53
C GLN A 155 -8.76 -13.19 -9.05
N ARG A 156 -7.76 -13.03 -8.17
CA ARG A 156 -6.39 -12.59 -8.50
C ARG A 156 -6.38 -11.31 -9.35
N LEU A 157 -7.24 -10.36 -8.99
CA LEU A 157 -7.33 -9.10 -9.72
C LEU A 157 -6.02 -8.32 -9.59
N ILE A 158 -5.58 -7.74 -10.71
CA ILE A 158 -4.35 -6.96 -10.74
C ILE A 158 -4.60 -5.63 -10.03
N ILE A 159 -3.92 -5.44 -8.90
CA ILE A 159 -3.93 -4.22 -8.09
C ILE A 159 -2.52 -3.95 -7.56
N ASP A 160 -2.15 -2.69 -7.40
CA ASP A 160 -0.91 -2.34 -6.70
C ASP A 160 -0.95 -2.85 -5.26
N ILE A 161 0.09 -3.60 -4.89
CA ILE A 161 0.17 -4.25 -3.57
C ILE A 161 0.18 -3.23 -2.42
N SER A 162 0.69 -2.02 -2.63
CA SER A 162 0.71 -0.98 -1.60
C SER A 162 -0.70 -0.51 -1.27
N ILE A 163 -1.56 -0.40 -2.28
CA ILE A 163 -2.98 -0.07 -2.11
C ILE A 163 -3.67 -1.19 -1.36
N LEU A 164 -3.46 -2.44 -1.78
CA LEU A 164 -4.06 -3.60 -1.15
C LEU A 164 -3.67 -3.71 0.32
N CYS A 165 -2.38 -3.51 0.64
CA CYS A 165 -1.89 -3.47 2.02
C CYS A 165 -2.50 -2.30 2.81
N HIS A 166 -2.68 -1.13 2.20
CA HIS A 166 -3.31 0.00 2.87
C HIS A 166 -4.79 -0.26 3.19
N ILE A 167 -5.55 -0.84 2.26
CA ILE A 167 -6.94 -1.28 2.51
C ILE A 167 -6.97 -2.33 3.63
N LEU A 168 -6.02 -3.26 3.63
CA LEU A 168 -5.90 -4.28 4.66
C LEU A 168 -5.59 -3.69 6.05
N ASP A 169 -4.70 -2.71 6.12
CA ASP A 169 -4.38 -1.99 7.36
C ASP A 169 -5.62 -1.28 7.90
N TRP A 170 -6.37 -0.60 7.03
CA TRP A 170 -7.64 0.05 7.39
C TRP A 170 -8.69 -0.97 7.87
N LEU A 171 -8.82 -2.12 7.19
CA LEU A 171 -9.75 -3.19 7.58
C LEU A 171 -9.41 -3.76 8.96
N CYS A 172 -8.14 -4.10 9.19
CA CYS A 172 -7.70 -4.66 10.46
C CYS A 172 -7.91 -3.67 11.60
N MET A 173 -7.59 -2.39 11.37
CA MET A 173 -7.87 -1.30 12.31
C MET A 173 -9.37 -1.22 12.63
N SER A 174 -10.20 -1.13 11.60
CA SER A 174 -11.65 -0.95 11.73
C SER A 174 -12.30 -2.13 12.46
N ILE A 175 -11.89 -3.36 12.15
CA ILE A 175 -12.38 -4.57 12.84
C ILE A 175 -12.00 -4.54 14.32
N VAL A 176 -10.74 -4.22 14.66
CA VAL A 176 -10.27 -4.20 16.06
C VAL A 176 -11.02 -3.13 16.86
N VAL A 177 -11.17 -1.93 16.30
CA VAL A 177 -11.83 -0.81 16.98
C VAL A 177 -13.34 -1.05 17.10
N ALA A 178 -14.02 -1.50 16.04
CA ALA A 178 -15.44 -1.84 16.09
C ALA A 178 -15.72 -2.99 17.06
N ALA A 179 -14.91 -4.05 17.05
CA ALA A 179 -15.08 -5.17 17.98
C ALA A 179 -14.94 -4.74 19.44
N LYS A 180 -14.07 -3.75 19.72
CA LYS A 180 -13.98 -3.16 21.04
C LYS A 180 -15.17 -2.25 21.35
N ALA A 181 -15.57 -1.39 20.42
CA ALA A 181 -16.68 -0.45 20.57
C ALA A 181 -18.02 -1.16 20.85
N GLN A 182 -18.23 -2.36 20.27
CA GLN A 182 -19.39 -3.21 20.57
C GLN A 182 -19.40 -3.75 22.00
N LYS A 183 -18.22 -3.99 22.60
CA LYS A 183 -18.08 -4.57 23.95
C LYS A 183 -17.98 -3.51 25.05
N SER A 184 -17.49 -2.32 24.71
CA SER A 184 -17.20 -1.25 25.67
C SER A 184 -17.22 0.09 24.97
N SER A 185 -17.68 1.12 25.67
CA SER A 185 -17.61 2.52 25.21
C SER A 185 -16.18 3.08 25.15
N SER A 186 -15.20 2.37 25.70
CA SER A 186 -13.81 2.81 25.81
C SER A 186 -12.85 1.93 25.01
N LEU A 187 -11.78 2.53 24.50
CA LEU A 187 -10.68 1.85 23.80
C LEU A 187 -9.68 1.17 24.77
N HIS A 188 -10.04 1.04 26.05
CA HIS A 188 -9.20 0.42 27.09
C HIS A 188 -8.77 -1.01 26.72
N ASN A 189 -7.48 -1.30 26.90
CA ASN A 189 -6.80 -2.56 26.58
C ASN A 189 -6.75 -2.92 25.09
N ILE A 190 -7.00 -1.98 24.17
CA ILE A 190 -6.64 -2.17 22.76
C ILE A 190 -5.11 -2.06 22.60
N THR A 191 -4.51 -2.88 21.75
CA THR A 191 -3.16 -2.67 21.25
C THR A 191 -3.18 -2.56 19.73
N ILE A 192 -2.71 -1.43 19.21
CA ILE A 192 -2.70 -1.13 17.78
C ILE A 192 -1.40 -0.43 17.36
N PRO A 193 -1.00 -0.55 16.09
CA PRO A 193 -0.01 0.31 15.45
C PRO A 193 -0.24 1.81 15.73
N SER A 194 0.82 2.58 15.95
CA SER A 194 0.74 4.01 16.24
C SER A 194 0.09 4.82 15.11
N SER A 195 0.40 4.47 13.84
CA SER A 195 -0.16 5.13 12.66
C SER A 195 -1.65 4.90 12.51
N TRP A 196 -2.17 3.77 13.01
CA TRP A 196 -3.60 3.46 12.94
C TRP A 196 -4.43 4.41 13.81
N ILE A 197 -3.86 4.94 14.89
CA ILE A 197 -4.58 5.86 15.77
C ILE A 197 -4.99 7.11 15.00
N SER A 198 -4.13 7.63 14.12
CA SER A 198 -4.48 8.79 13.28
C SER A 198 -5.67 8.53 12.33
N ALA A 199 -5.89 7.27 11.95
CA ALA A 199 -6.98 6.87 11.09
C ALA A 199 -8.32 6.65 11.85
N THR A 200 -8.30 6.41 13.16
CA THR A 200 -9.53 6.20 13.95
C THR A 200 -10.35 7.47 14.16
N ARG A 201 -9.86 8.64 13.74
CA ARG A 201 -10.51 9.94 13.93
C ARG A 201 -11.83 10.09 13.16
N ARG A 202 -12.01 9.32 12.07
CA ARG A 202 -13.03 9.63 11.06
C ARG A 202 -14.37 8.90 11.25
N ASP A 203 -14.40 7.78 11.98
CA ASP A 203 -15.54 6.86 11.91
C ASP A 203 -16.17 6.58 13.28
N ASP A 204 -17.50 6.69 13.37
CA ASP A 204 -18.23 6.08 14.48
C ASP A 204 -18.23 4.57 14.28
N HIS A 205 -17.45 3.84 15.08
CA HIS A 205 -17.34 2.38 14.95
C HIS A 205 -18.44 1.62 15.70
N LYS A 206 -19.41 2.29 16.32
CA LYS A 206 -20.54 1.61 16.97
C LYS A 206 -21.50 1.04 15.93
N GLY A 207 -21.99 -0.18 16.18
CA GLY A 207 -22.98 -0.84 15.32
C GLY A 207 -22.47 -1.32 13.95
N ARG A 208 -21.14 -1.34 13.73
CA ARG A 208 -20.58 -1.89 12.48
C ARG A 208 -20.74 -3.39 12.41
N ASP A 209 -21.03 -3.90 11.22
CA ASP A 209 -21.08 -5.33 10.94
C ASP A 209 -19.68 -5.95 10.98
N LEU A 210 -19.55 -7.05 11.70
CA LEU A 210 -18.30 -7.81 11.89
C LEU A 210 -18.46 -9.29 11.57
N ASN A 211 -19.55 -9.68 10.90
CA ASN A 211 -19.85 -11.08 10.59
C ASN A 211 -18.78 -11.72 9.70
N LEU A 212 -18.18 -10.93 8.80
CA LEU A 212 -17.19 -11.42 7.83
C LEU A 212 -15.72 -11.32 8.30
N ARG A 213 -15.45 -10.92 9.55
CA ARG A 213 -14.07 -10.68 10.02
C ARG A 213 -13.12 -11.87 9.89
N LEU A 214 -13.64 -13.11 9.94
CA LEU A 214 -12.83 -14.32 9.79
C LEU A 214 -12.38 -14.54 8.33
N VAL A 215 -13.18 -14.08 7.36
CA VAL A 215 -12.84 -14.13 5.94
C VAL A 215 -11.56 -13.35 5.68
N VAL A 216 -11.39 -12.16 6.27
CA VAL A 216 -10.15 -11.38 6.13
C VAL A 216 -8.95 -12.15 6.63
N LEU A 217 -9.04 -12.79 7.80
CA LEU A 217 -7.93 -13.55 8.36
C LEU A 217 -7.53 -14.71 7.44
N GLU A 218 -8.50 -15.40 6.87
CA GLU A 218 -8.25 -16.47 5.91
C GLU A 218 -7.54 -15.95 4.65
N GLN A 219 -8.01 -14.84 4.10
CA GLN A 219 -7.40 -14.20 2.93
C GLN A 219 -5.97 -13.71 3.22
N ILE A 220 -5.72 -13.10 4.39
CA ILE A 220 -4.37 -12.70 4.83
C ILE A 220 -3.45 -13.92 4.89
N ARG A 221 -3.90 -15.02 5.51
CA ARG A 221 -3.10 -16.24 5.61
C ARG A 221 -2.80 -16.82 4.24
N GLY A 222 -3.78 -16.84 3.35
CA GLY A 222 -3.63 -17.26 1.95
C GLY A 222 -2.57 -16.43 1.23
N LEU A 223 -2.65 -15.11 1.32
CA LEU A 223 -1.68 -14.19 0.71
C LEU A 223 -0.27 -14.37 1.27
N ILE A 224 -0.12 -14.47 2.60
CA ILE A 224 1.18 -14.68 3.23
C ILE A 224 1.77 -16.02 2.77
N ALA A 225 0.97 -17.09 2.74
CA ALA A 225 1.41 -18.40 2.28
C ALA A 225 1.83 -18.38 0.80
N GLN A 226 1.05 -17.71 -0.06
CA GLN A 226 1.37 -17.55 -1.48
C GLN A 226 2.65 -16.73 -1.68
N ALA A 227 2.77 -15.58 -1.01
CA ALA A 227 3.95 -14.73 -1.08
C ALA A 227 5.21 -15.49 -0.67
N ILE A 228 5.14 -16.26 0.42
CA ILE A 228 6.28 -17.05 0.88
C ILE A 228 6.61 -18.18 -0.10
N THR A 229 5.60 -18.91 -0.57
CA THR A 229 5.81 -19.98 -1.57
C THR A 229 6.43 -19.42 -2.86
N SER A 230 6.05 -18.22 -3.28
CA SER A 230 6.63 -17.56 -4.48
C SER A 230 8.08 -17.12 -4.29
N LEU A 231 8.49 -16.80 -3.05
CA LEU A 231 9.86 -16.40 -2.72
C LEU A 231 10.80 -17.60 -2.53
N VAL A 232 10.24 -18.78 -2.32
CA VAL A 232 10.98 -20.03 -2.15
C VAL A 232 11.21 -20.65 -3.54
N PRO A 233 12.46 -20.81 -4.01
CA PRO A 233 12.74 -21.43 -5.30
C PRO A 233 12.12 -22.83 -5.36
N SER A 234 11.38 -23.11 -6.44
CA SER A 234 10.56 -24.32 -6.59
C SER A 234 11.35 -25.63 -6.53
N LYS A 235 12.67 -25.61 -6.73
CA LYS A 235 13.57 -26.75 -6.50
C LYS A 235 14.95 -26.26 -6.06
N LEU A 236 15.34 -26.55 -4.82
CA LEU A 236 16.76 -26.68 -4.51
C LEU A 236 17.23 -28.05 -5.05
N PRO A 237 18.44 -28.15 -5.62
CA PRO A 237 18.94 -29.35 -6.32
C PRO A 237 18.97 -30.63 -5.45
N ASN A 238 18.80 -30.50 -4.13
CA ASN A 238 18.90 -31.61 -3.17
C ASN A 238 17.54 -32.08 -2.62
N GLY A 239 16.41 -31.64 -3.18
CA GLY A 239 15.08 -32.02 -2.69
C GLY A 239 14.71 -31.44 -1.31
N PHE A 240 15.51 -30.51 -0.79
CA PHE A 240 15.24 -29.84 0.48
C PHE A 240 14.16 -28.79 0.28
N VAL A 241 12.98 -29.00 0.88
CA VAL A 241 11.92 -27.98 0.94
C VAL A 241 12.35 -26.92 1.95
N PRO A 242 12.57 -25.65 1.53
CA PRO A 242 12.97 -24.60 2.46
C PRO A 242 11.92 -24.42 3.54
N SER A 243 12.33 -24.59 4.80
CA SER A 243 11.44 -24.28 5.92
C SER A 243 11.09 -22.80 5.90
N LEU A 244 9.81 -22.49 6.13
CA LEU A 244 9.34 -21.12 6.28
C LEU A 244 10.22 -20.38 7.31
N PRO A 245 10.73 -19.17 6.99
CA PRO A 245 11.47 -18.38 7.96
C PRO A 245 10.66 -18.25 9.26
N SER A 246 11.31 -18.51 10.40
CA SER A 246 10.64 -18.59 11.70
C SER A 246 9.90 -17.32 12.12
N ILE A 247 10.18 -16.17 11.48
CA ILE A 247 9.42 -14.94 11.65
C ILE A 247 7.99 -15.04 11.09
N TYR A 248 7.79 -15.73 9.96
CA TYR A 248 6.50 -15.81 9.28
C TYR A 248 5.63 -16.97 9.76
N ILE A 249 6.23 -18.03 10.32
CA ILE A 249 5.48 -19.23 10.75
C ILE A 249 4.35 -18.87 11.73
N ARG A 250 4.58 -17.90 12.62
CA ARG A 250 3.59 -17.45 13.61
C ARG A 250 2.43 -16.66 12.98
N TYR A 251 2.66 -15.99 11.86
CA TYR A 251 1.60 -15.32 11.11
C TYR A 251 0.74 -16.35 10.37
N VAL A 252 1.35 -17.35 9.75
CA VAL A 252 0.64 -18.45 9.07
C VAL A 252 -0.18 -19.29 10.04
N GLN A 253 0.33 -19.49 11.27
CA GLN A 253 -0.34 -20.22 12.35
C GLN A 253 -1.36 -19.38 13.14
N ALA A 254 -1.51 -18.08 12.87
CA ALA A 254 -2.47 -17.26 13.58
C ALA A 254 -3.90 -17.58 13.12
N HIS A 255 -4.72 -18.17 13.99
CA HIS A 255 -6.12 -18.50 13.70
C HIS A 255 -7.10 -17.39 14.12
N ASP A 256 -6.63 -16.40 14.88
CA ASP A 256 -7.41 -15.27 15.35
C ASP A 256 -6.55 -14.00 15.41
N PHE A 257 -7.21 -12.84 15.54
CA PHE A 257 -6.55 -11.54 15.66
C PHE A 257 -5.61 -11.47 16.88
N HIS A 258 -5.91 -12.18 17.97
CA HIS A 258 -5.06 -12.18 19.17
C HIS A 258 -3.71 -12.86 18.90
N SER A 259 -3.74 -13.98 18.19
CA SER A 259 -2.57 -14.74 17.77
C SER A 259 -1.74 -13.94 16.76
N LEU A 260 -2.40 -13.19 15.88
CA LEU A 260 -1.73 -12.26 14.96
C LEU A 260 -1.01 -11.14 15.71
N VAL A 261 -1.66 -10.52 16.70
CA VAL A 261 -1.03 -9.50 17.56
C VAL A 261 0.14 -10.08 18.35
N LYS A 262 0.03 -11.32 18.85
CA LYS A 262 1.16 -12.02 19.50
C LYS A 262 2.31 -12.25 18.52
N ALA A 263 2.03 -12.67 17.29
CA ALA A 263 3.04 -12.84 16.25
C ALA A 263 3.76 -11.52 15.96
N MET A 264 3.00 -10.43 15.79
CA MET A 264 3.54 -9.08 15.61
C MET A 264 4.44 -8.64 16.76
N ARG A 265 3.96 -8.71 18.02
CA ARG A 265 4.78 -8.35 19.19
C ARG A 265 6.04 -9.19 19.29
N HIS A 266 5.95 -10.49 18.99
CA HIS A 266 7.12 -11.35 19.03
C HIS A 266 8.13 -10.99 17.94
N SER A 267 7.67 -10.63 16.75
CA SER A 267 8.54 -10.16 15.68
C SER A 267 9.27 -8.86 16.07
N GLU A 268 8.55 -7.91 16.67
CA GLU A 268 9.10 -6.66 17.17
C GLU A 268 10.16 -6.89 18.23
N TYR A 269 9.84 -7.70 19.22
CA TYR A 269 10.74 -8.03 20.31
C TYR A 269 12.01 -8.73 19.82
N ARG A 270 11.86 -9.76 18.98
CA ARG A 270 12.95 -10.67 18.65
C ARG A 270 13.87 -10.12 17.57
N TYR A 271 13.31 -9.40 16.60
CA TYR A 271 14.06 -8.97 15.44
C TYR A 271 14.34 -7.47 15.46
N GLY A 272 13.83 -6.74 16.47
CA GLY A 272 13.87 -5.29 16.48
C GLY A 272 13.33 -4.73 15.18
N THR A 273 12.31 -5.41 14.61
CA THR A 273 11.68 -4.93 13.40
C THR A 273 11.30 -3.50 13.66
N SER A 274 11.44 -2.65 12.67
CA SER A 274 10.82 -1.35 12.81
C SER A 274 9.32 -1.57 12.61
N LEU A 275 8.58 -2.18 13.54
CA LEU A 275 7.11 -2.13 13.56
C LEU A 275 6.63 -0.87 14.28
N ASP A 276 5.36 -0.57 14.06
CA ASP A 276 4.74 0.73 14.25
C ASP A 276 4.47 1.06 15.69
N HIS A 277 5.54 1.06 16.49
CA HIS A 277 5.54 1.29 17.93
C HIS A 277 4.21 0.85 18.51
N LEU A 278 4.02 -0.45 18.75
CA LEU A 278 2.70 -0.94 19.14
C LEU A 278 2.22 -0.20 20.38
N ILE A 279 1.06 0.44 20.31
CA ILE A 279 0.54 1.29 21.38
C ILE A 279 -0.56 0.54 22.08
N GLN A 280 -0.41 0.36 23.38
CA GLN A 280 -1.51 -0.08 24.22
C GLN A 280 -2.24 1.12 24.81
N LEU A 281 -3.54 1.19 24.59
CA LEU A 281 -4.40 2.24 25.12
C LEU A 281 -4.99 1.80 26.47
N LYS A 282 -4.87 2.64 27.48
CA LYS A 282 -5.41 2.43 28.83
C LYS A 282 -6.28 3.62 29.22
N ASP A 283 -7.57 3.39 29.33
CA ASP A 283 -8.48 4.39 29.90
C ASP A 283 -8.18 4.56 31.39
N GLN A 284 -7.83 5.77 31.81
CA GLN A 284 -7.47 6.13 33.18
C GLN A 284 -8.59 5.77 34.18
N LYS A 285 -9.86 5.86 33.76
CA LYS A 285 -11.03 5.56 34.62
C LYS A 285 -11.15 4.08 34.95
N LEU A 286 -10.54 3.21 34.14
CA LEU A 286 -10.59 1.76 34.26
C LEU A 286 -9.27 1.17 34.78
N VAL A 287 -8.25 2.00 35.00
CA VAL A 287 -6.98 1.57 35.59
C VAL A 287 -7.10 1.67 37.12
N ASP A 288 -6.83 0.56 37.80
CA ASP A 288 -6.72 0.53 39.25
C ASP A 288 -5.46 1.31 39.69
N PRO A 289 -5.60 2.42 40.45
CA PRO A 289 -4.46 3.23 40.89
C PRO A 289 -3.51 2.48 41.84
N SER A 290 -3.96 1.38 42.45
CA SER A 290 -3.14 0.56 43.36
C SER A 290 -2.24 -0.44 42.64
N VAL A 291 -2.51 -0.74 41.36
CA VAL A 291 -1.77 -1.75 40.59
C VAL A 291 -0.84 -1.06 39.60
N PRO A 292 0.48 -1.40 39.58
CA PRO A 292 1.39 -0.90 38.56
C PRO A 292 0.86 -1.18 37.16
N ILE A 293 0.89 -0.17 36.28
CA ILE A 293 0.38 -0.30 34.92
C ILE A 293 1.24 -1.30 34.15
N TYR A 294 0.70 -2.50 33.96
CA TYR A 294 1.33 -3.52 33.13
C TYR A 294 1.39 -3.04 31.67
N THR A 295 2.61 -2.98 31.15
CA THR A 295 2.89 -2.71 29.73
C THR A 295 3.34 -4.01 29.07
N PRO A 296 2.56 -4.58 28.14
CA PRO A 296 2.97 -5.74 27.38
C PRO A 296 4.32 -5.51 26.70
N PHE A 297 5.10 -6.57 26.58
CA PHE A 297 6.41 -6.52 25.92
C PHE A 297 6.28 -5.95 24.49
N ALA A 298 7.29 -5.17 24.08
CA ALA A 298 7.34 -4.49 22.78
C ALA A 298 6.12 -3.59 22.49
N THR A 299 5.50 -3.04 23.54
CA THR A 299 4.43 -2.04 23.41
C THR A 299 4.70 -0.80 24.25
N HIS A 300 4.12 0.32 23.83
CA HIS A 300 4.11 1.58 24.58
C HIS A 300 2.70 1.82 25.13
N THR A 301 2.58 1.97 26.45
CA THR A 301 1.27 2.18 27.08
C THR A 301 0.93 3.66 27.16
N ILE A 302 -0.14 4.10 26.50
CA ILE A 302 -0.73 5.44 26.64
C ILE A 302 -1.94 5.37 27.56
N VAL A 303 -1.87 6.14 28.63
CA VAL A 303 -2.99 6.32 29.56
C VAL A 303 -3.75 7.58 29.14
N PHE A 304 -5.04 7.47 28.86
CA PHE A 304 -5.88 8.58 28.39
C PHE A 304 -7.09 8.78 29.30
N ASN A 305 -7.55 10.03 29.47
CA ASN A 305 -8.78 10.33 30.21
C ASN A 305 -10.00 10.31 29.29
N GLU A 306 -9.84 10.90 28.12
CA GLU A 306 -10.82 10.92 27.04
C GLU A 306 -10.18 10.45 25.74
N GLN A 307 -10.98 9.92 24.82
CA GLN A 307 -10.47 9.43 23.54
C GLN A 307 -9.81 10.56 22.71
N ALA A 308 -10.25 11.80 22.89
CA ALA A 308 -9.66 12.98 22.25
C ALA A 308 -8.21 13.23 22.71
N ASP A 309 -7.85 12.86 23.94
CA ASP A 309 -6.50 13.06 24.50
C ASP A 309 -5.45 12.18 23.83
N ILE A 310 -5.85 11.04 23.27
CA ILE A 310 -4.94 10.04 22.73
C ILE A 310 -3.99 10.69 21.72
N TYR A 311 -4.49 11.59 20.86
CA TYR A 311 -3.69 12.28 19.85
C TYR A 311 -2.69 13.26 20.43
N LYS A 312 -3.10 14.02 21.45
CA LYS A 312 -2.21 14.95 22.14
C LYS A 312 -1.07 14.19 22.82
N LEU A 313 -1.42 13.10 23.51
CA LEU A 313 -0.46 12.23 24.20
C LEU A 313 0.50 11.53 23.23
N LEU A 314 0.04 11.21 22.01
CA LEU A 314 0.92 10.70 20.96
C LEU A 314 1.91 11.77 20.47
N ALA A 315 1.40 12.98 20.20
CA ALA A 315 2.20 14.09 19.71
C ALA A 315 3.29 14.52 20.71
N GLU A 316 2.98 14.51 22.00
CA GLU A 316 3.92 14.84 23.08
C GLU A 316 5.00 13.78 23.29
N ARG A 317 4.70 12.52 22.98
CA ARG A 317 5.53 11.38 23.40
C ARG A 317 6.39 10.80 22.30
N ILE A 318 6.06 11.01 21.03
CA ILE A 318 7.02 10.83 19.95
C ILE A 318 8.12 11.86 20.26
N PRO A 319 9.31 11.44 20.71
CA PRO A 319 10.32 12.40 21.15
C PRO A 319 10.54 13.37 20.00
N GLN A 320 10.23 14.65 20.22
CA GLN A 320 10.92 15.71 19.50
C GLN A 320 12.37 15.66 19.99
N GLU A 321 13.12 14.64 19.57
CA GLU A 321 14.56 14.71 19.63
C GLU A 321 14.93 15.97 18.85
N SER A 322 15.36 16.98 19.60
CA SER A 322 15.61 18.34 19.16
C SER A 322 16.34 18.33 17.82
N ILE A 323 15.62 18.74 16.77
CA ILE A 323 16.16 18.98 15.44
C ILE A 323 17.14 20.15 15.62
N PRO A 324 18.46 20.00 15.38
CA PRO A 324 19.34 21.14 15.38
C PRO A 324 18.83 22.13 14.32
N PRO A 325 18.79 23.45 14.58
CA PRO A 325 18.49 24.41 13.53
C PRO A 325 19.58 24.26 12.48
N MET A 326 19.22 23.68 11.34
CA MET A 326 20.12 23.52 10.21
C MET A 326 19.86 24.70 9.30
N ASP A 327 20.80 25.66 9.27
CA ASP A 327 20.83 26.74 8.30
C ASP A 327 20.84 26.12 6.90
N TRP A 328 19.69 26.17 6.23
CA TRP A 328 19.58 25.82 4.83
C TRP A 328 19.60 27.10 4.02
N ASP A 329 20.74 27.36 3.38
CA ASP A 329 20.84 28.35 2.31
C ASP A 329 20.25 27.72 1.04
N PRO A 330 19.20 28.30 0.42
CA PRO A 330 18.55 27.73 -0.75
C PRO A 330 19.43 27.94 -1.98
N VAL A 331 20.43 27.10 -2.19
CA VAL A 331 21.10 27.02 -3.49
C VAL A 331 20.16 26.30 -4.44
N ALA A 332 19.37 27.08 -5.19
CA ALA A 332 18.73 26.63 -6.41
C ALA A 332 19.82 26.05 -7.33
N PRO A 333 19.62 24.87 -7.95
CA PRO A 333 20.62 24.34 -8.88
C PRO A 333 20.72 25.30 -10.07
N ALA A 334 21.87 25.94 -10.22
CA ALA A 334 22.20 26.67 -11.43
C ALA A 334 22.11 25.69 -12.60
N LEU A 335 21.17 25.96 -13.52
CA LEU A 335 21.05 25.27 -14.79
C LEU A 335 22.31 25.58 -15.61
N ASP A 336 23.14 24.56 -15.78
CA ASP A 336 24.31 24.60 -16.63
C ASP A 336 23.89 24.73 -18.10
N GLN A 337 24.30 25.82 -18.76
CA GLN A 337 23.89 26.23 -20.11
C GLN A 337 24.87 25.81 -21.22
N SER A 338 25.74 24.83 -20.99
CA SER A 338 26.79 24.50 -21.97
C SER A 338 26.61 23.13 -22.63
N VAL A 339 25.56 22.94 -23.43
CA VAL A 339 25.54 21.90 -24.49
C VAL A 339 24.70 22.39 -25.68
N GLU A 340 25.12 23.47 -26.32
CA GLU A 340 24.76 23.77 -27.71
C GLU A 340 26.06 23.81 -28.50
N HIS A 341 26.44 22.68 -29.10
CA HIS A 341 27.25 22.53 -30.32
C HIS A 341 27.83 21.13 -30.35
N GLN A 342 27.15 20.23 -31.06
CA GLN A 342 27.73 19.15 -31.89
C GLN A 342 26.59 18.24 -32.37
N ALA A 343 25.94 18.63 -33.46
CA ALA A 343 25.04 17.77 -34.22
C ALA A 343 24.97 18.20 -35.69
N GLU A 344 26.11 18.27 -36.36
CA GLU A 344 26.18 18.21 -37.83
C GLU A 344 27.42 17.39 -38.20
N GLU A 345 27.18 16.20 -38.77
CA GLU A 345 28.05 15.34 -39.60
C GLU A 345 27.96 13.86 -39.20
N SER A 346 27.08 13.12 -39.88
CA SER A 346 27.49 11.88 -40.58
C SER A 346 26.27 11.28 -41.26
N GLY A 347 26.20 11.47 -42.58
CA GLY A 347 25.30 10.73 -43.44
C GLY A 347 25.87 9.36 -43.85
N GLN A 348 24.94 8.53 -44.33
CA GLN A 348 25.11 7.46 -45.32
C GLN A 348 25.81 6.15 -44.91
N GLY A 349 25.02 5.08 -44.95
CA GLY A 349 25.47 3.69 -44.98
C GLY A 349 24.30 2.75 -45.22
N ARG A 350 23.90 2.61 -46.48
CA ARG A 350 22.81 1.74 -46.99
C ARG A 350 23.42 0.41 -47.41
N ALA A 351 22.89 -0.73 -46.94
CA ALA A 351 23.11 -2.03 -47.56
C ALA A 351 21.91 -2.97 -47.30
N SER A 352 21.32 -3.43 -48.41
CA SER A 352 20.33 -4.51 -48.52
C SER A 352 20.94 -5.89 -48.26
N LEU A 353 20.03 -6.88 -48.16
CA LEU A 353 20.11 -8.34 -48.39
C LEU A 353 19.49 -9.07 -47.18
N ASN A 354 18.68 -10.11 -47.28
CA ASN A 354 17.95 -10.77 -48.36
C ASN A 354 16.93 -11.71 -47.67
N GLU A 355 15.91 -12.12 -48.41
CA GLU A 355 14.91 -13.14 -48.08
C GLU A 355 15.53 -14.49 -47.67
N GLN A 356 14.86 -15.25 -46.79
CA GLN A 356 14.35 -16.58 -47.16
C GLN A 356 13.49 -17.25 -46.08
N ASP A 357 12.57 -18.05 -46.62
CA ASP A 357 11.50 -18.86 -46.04
C ASP A 357 11.97 -19.92 -45.04
N ASP A 358 11.04 -20.41 -44.22
CA ASP A 358 10.75 -21.86 -44.15
C ASP A 358 9.38 -22.07 -43.47
N GLU A 359 8.61 -22.95 -44.11
CA GLU A 359 7.23 -23.36 -43.87
C GLU A 359 7.11 -24.48 -42.81
N ASP A 360 5.84 -24.82 -42.50
CA ASP A 360 5.33 -26.12 -42.01
C ASP A 360 5.55 -26.52 -40.53
N GLU A 361 4.70 -27.28 -39.84
CA GLU A 361 3.33 -27.82 -39.99
C GLU A 361 2.96 -28.40 -38.59
N ASP A 362 1.75 -28.98 -38.47
CA ASP A 362 1.24 -29.90 -37.43
C ASP A 362 0.57 -29.23 -36.20
N ALA A 363 -0.76 -29.20 -36.09
CA ALA A 363 -1.74 -30.31 -35.94
C ALA A 363 -1.62 -31.03 -34.60
N ASP A 364 -2.61 -30.84 -33.72
CA ASP A 364 -3.14 -31.90 -32.84
C ASP A 364 -4.54 -31.48 -32.37
N GLU A 365 -5.51 -32.25 -32.85
CA GLU A 365 -6.87 -32.40 -32.35
C GLU A 365 -6.81 -33.21 -31.04
N ASP A 366 -7.61 -32.86 -30.04
CA ASP A 366 -8.07 -33.85 -29.06
C ASP A 366 -9.47 -33.45 -28.55
N GLU A 367 -10.45 -34.11 -29.16
CA GLU A 367 -11.79 -34.33 -28.63
C GLU A 367 -11.71 -35.42 -27.55
N SER A 368 -12.39 -35.22 -26.42
CA SER A 368 -12.89 -36.35 -25.63
C SER A 368 -14.15 -35.97 -24.87
N ASP A 369 -15.20 -36.70 -25.20
CA ASP A 369 -16.57 -36.65 -24.70
C ASP A 369 -16.75 -37.05 -23.23
N GLU A 370 -17.82 -36.49 -22.67
CA GLU A 370 -18.86 -37.03 -21.76
C GLU A 370 -18.53 -38.13 -20.72
N GLU A 371 -18.97 -37.90 -19.47
CA GLU A 371 -20.08 -38.67 -18.87
C GLU A 371 -20.50 -38.13 -17.48
N ASP A 372 -21.82 -37.88 -17.37
CA ASP A 372 -22.76 -38.07 -16.27
C ASP A 372 -22.32 -37.98 -14.79
N LEU A 373 -22.97 -37.07 -14.04
CA LEU A 373 -23.47 -37.38 -12.70
C LEU A 373 -24.76 -36.60 -12.38
N VAL A 374 -25.85 -37.37 -12.34
CA VAL A 374 -27.19 -37.01 -11.87
C VAL A 374 -27.14 -36.67 -10.37
N GLY A 375 -27.69 -35.52 -9.99
CA GLY A 375 -27.83 -35.09 -8.60
C GLY A 375 -29.12 -34.29 -8.43
N ASP A 376 -30.21 -35.03 -8.29
CA ASP A 376 -31.55 -34.57 -7.94
C ASP A 376 -31.52 -33.88 -6.57
N HIS A 377 -31.94 -32.61 -6.49
CA HIS A 377 -32.26 -31.99 -5.21
C HIS A 377 -33.42 -31.00 -5.38
N ASP A 378 -34.49 -31.34 -4.67
CA ASP A 378 -35.78 -30.67 -4.57
C ASP A 378 -35.67 -29.15 -4.40
N LEU A 379 -36.35 -28.43 -5.29
CA LEU A 379 -36.65 -27.00 -5.16
C LEU A 379 -37.92 -26.84 -4.32
N GLU A 380 -37.77 -26.31 -3.10
CA GLU A 380 -38.89 -25.75 -2.35
C GLU A 380 -39.34 -24.44 -3.01
N GLU A 381 -40.64 -24.33 -3.26
CA GLU A 381 -41.34 -23.17 -3.84
C GLU A 381 -41.17 -21.92 -2.97
N ASP A 382 -40.31 -20.99 -3.40
CA ASP A 382 -40.28 -19.63 -2.86
C ASP A 382 -41.34 -18.77 -3.55
N GLN A 383 -42.17 -18.14 -2.70
CA GLN A 383 -43.27 -17.25 -3.07
C GLN A 383 -42.80 -16.06 -3.91
N GLU A 384 -43.33 -15.98 -5.12
CA GLU A 384 -43.25 -14.85 -6.03
C GLU A 384 -43.96 -13.63 -5.41
N TYR A 385 -43.19 -12.69 -4.86
CA TYR A 385 -43.71 -11.36 -4.55
C TYR A 385 -43.55 -10.49 -5.79
N GLU A 386 -44.65 -10.27 -6.51
CA GLU A 386 -44.76 -9.20 -7.51
C GLU A 386 -44.53 -7.85 -6.83
N VAL A 387 -43.31 -7.34 -6.91
CA VAL A 387 -43.02 -5.93 -6.64
C VAL A 387 -43.22 -5.20 -7.96
N GLU A 388 -44.25 -4.37 -8.05
CA GLU A 388 -44.44 -3.49 -9.20
C GLU A 388 -43.16 -2.67 -9.44
N PRO A 389 -42.54 -2.75 -10.63
CA PRO A 389 -41.37 -1.96 -10.94
C PRO A 389 -41.79 -0.50 -10.99
N ALA A 390 -41.35 0.28 -10.00
CA ALA A 390 -41.40 1.73 -10.08
C ALA A 390 -40.76 2.15 -11.42
N GLN A 391 -41.57 2.74 -12.30
CA GLN A 391 -41.13 3.29 -13.58
C GLN A 391 -40.07 4.37 -13.31
N PHE A 392 -38.81 3.94 -13.31
CA PHE A 392 -37.67 4.83 -13.31
C PHE A 392 -37.59 5.43 -14.71
N ASP A 393 -37.78 6.74 -14.82
CA ASP A 393 -37.69 7.46 -16.09
C ASP A 393 -36.22 7.48 -16.56
N ILE A 394 -35.86 6.43 -17.31
CA ILE A 394 -34.53 6.25 -17.90
C ILE A 394 -34.17 7.45 -18.79
N ALA A 395 -35.15 8.11 -19.42
CA ALA A 395 -34.89 9.27 -20.27
C ALA A 395 -34.52 10.50 -19.44
N ALA A 396 -35.15 10.72 -18.29
CA ALA A 396 -34.77 11.78 -17.36
C ALA A 396 -33.38 11.57 -16.75
N ALA A 397 -33.04 10.33 -16.37
CA ALA A 397 -31.71 9.99 -15.87
C ALA A 397 -30.62 10.18 -16.96
N THR A 398 -30.91 9.78 -18.20
CA THR A 398 -29.98 9.94 -19.34
C THR A 398 -29.80 11.42 -19.71
N SER A 399 -30.85 12.24 -19.59
CA SER A 399 -30.79 13.69 -19.85
C SER A 399 -29.97 14.43 -18.77
N LEU A 400 -30.07 14.03 -17.50
CA LEU A 400 -29.25 14.56 -16.40
C LEU A 400 -27.76 14.19 -16.53
N VAL A 401 -27.47 12.96 -16.96
CA VAL A 401 -26.10 12.51 -17.26
C VAL A 401 -25.51 13.28 -18.45
N ASN A 402 -26.30 13.55 -19.49
CA ASN A 402 -25.85 14.34 -20.63
C ASN A 402 -25.67 15.84 -20.31
N ALA A 403 -26.47 16.40 -19.39
CA ALA A 403 -26.30 17.78 -18.92
C ALA A 403 -25.06 17.95 -18.02
N ALA A 404 -24.75 16.96 -17.18
CA ALA A 404 -23.51 16.92 -16.38
C ALA A 404 -22.26 16.61 -17.23
N ASN A 405 -22.42 15.87 -18.34
CA ASN A 405 -21.38 15.60 -19.34
C ASN A 405 -21.27 16.68 -20.42
N SER A 406 -21.64 17.94 -20.14
CA SER A 406 -21.13 19.08 -20.92
C SER A 406 -19.61 19.16 -20.71
N LEU A 407 -18.91 18.32 -21.47
CA LEU A 407 -17.48 18.12 -21.57
C LEU A 407 -16.84 19.45 -21.96
N GLN A 408 -16.57 20.29 -20.95
CA GLN A 408 -15.57 21.32 -21.09
C GLN A 408 -14.30 20.62 -21.54
N SER A 409 -13.77 21.09 -22.67
CA SER A 409 -12.43 20.74 -23.15
C SER A 409 -11.46 20.90 -21.98
N VAL A 410 -11.11 19.78 -21.36
CA VAL A 410 -10.16 19.73 -20.26
C VAL A 410 -8.85 20.33 -20.78
N ALA A 411 -8.51 21.51 -20.30
CA ALA A 411 -7.29 22.19 -20.68
C ALA A 411 -6.08 21.43 -20.09
N PRO A 412 -4.92 21.43 -20.77
CA PRO A 412 -3.72 20.83 -20.23
C PRO A 412 -3.41 21.42 -18.85
N PRO A 413 -2.90 20.61 -17.89
CA PRO A 413 -2.58 21.09 -16.57
C PRO A 413 -1.75 22.35 -16.66
N THR A 414 -2.26 23.45 -16.12
CA THR A 414 -1.54 24.72 -16.20
C THR A 414 -0.22 24.61 -15.44
N SER A 415 0.77 25.44 -15.79
CA SER A 415 2.04 25.48 -15.07
C SER A 415 1.84 25.71 -13.56
N VAL A 416 0.83 26.51 -13.20
CA VAL A 416 0.42 26.78 -11.82
C VAL A 416 -0.06 25.52 -11.11
N GLU A 417 -0.81 24.66 -11.78
CA GLU A 417 -1.28 23.40 -11.19
C GLU A 417 -0.14 22.40 -10.96
N ILE A 418 0.79 22.30 -11.92
CA ILE A 418 1.97 21.46 -11.78
C ILE A 418 2.84 21.95 -10.62
N ASP A 419 3.09 23.26 -10.54
CA ASP A 419 3.83 23.86 -9.44
C ASP A 419 3.14 23.66 -8.09
N ALA A 420 1.81 23.75 -8.03
CA ALA A 420 1.05 23.49 -6.80
C ALA A 420 1.21 22.03 -6.31
N ALA A 421 1.07 21.05 -7.22
CA ALA A 421 1.27 19.64 -6.89
C ALA A 421 2.71 19.35 -6.43
N VAL A 422 3.70 19.92 -7.11
CA VAL A 422 5.11 19.83 -6.73
C VAL A 422 5.35 20.49 -5.38
N THR A 423 4.71 21.63 -5.11
CA THR A 423 4.85 22.37 -3.86
C THR A 423 4.28 21.58 -2.69
N ILE A 424 3.06 21.03 -2.77
CA ILE A 424 2.52 20.16 -1.70
C ILE A 424 3.46 18.96 -1.48
N GLN A 425 3.86 18.28 -2.55
CA GLN A 425 4.72 17.10 -2.44
C GLN A 425 6.06 17.46 -1.78
N THR A 426 6.63 18.61 -2.14
CA THR A 426 7.92 19.08 -1.64
C THR A 426 7.81 19.55 -0.20
N ALA A 427 6.82 20.39 0.13
CA ALA A 427 6.53 20.85 1.48
C ALA A 427 6.26 19.66 2.42
N TYR A 428 5.47 18.68 1.99
CA TYR A 428 5.26 17.45 2.76
C TYR A 428 6.55 16.67 2.96
N ARG A 429 7.38 16.50 1.92
CA ARG A 429 8.69 15.82 2.02
C ARG A 429 9.65 16.57 2.94
N ILE A 430 9.67 17.90 2.90
CA ILE A 430 10.50 18.79 3.72
C ILE A 430 10.04 18.74 5.17
N HIS A 431 8.77 19.00 5.45
CA HIS A 431 8.18 18.88 6.79
C HIS A 431 8.48 17.51 7.41
N ARG A 432 8.37 16.45 6.60
CA ARG A 432 8.69 15.08 6.99
C ARG A 432 10.19 14.84 7.15
N TRP A 433 11.06 15.50 6.39
CA TRP A 433 12.51 15.41 6.55
C TRP A 433 12.94 16.08 7.85
N HIS A 434 12.37 17.25 8.17
CA HIS A 434 12.64 17.95 9.42
C HIS A 434 12.19 17.17 10.65
N ARG A 435 11.04 16.47 10.62
CA ARG A 435 10.63 15.61 11.75
C ARG A 435 11.49 14.36 11.99
N ARG A 436 12.49 14.06 11.15
CA ARG A 436 13.37 12.90 11.33
C ARG A 436 14.56 13.25 12.21
N ALA A 437 14.37 13.09 13.51
CA ALA A 437 15.51 12.97 14.41
C ALA A 437 16.43 11.80 14.02
N LYS A 438 17.69 11.88 14.46
CA LYS A 438 18.88 11.11 14.03
C LYS A 438 18.58 9.68 13.58
N ARG A 439 18.56 9.47 12.26
CA ARG A 439 18.54 8.12 11.65
C ARG A 439 19.78 7.32 12.06
N GLN A 440 19.60 6.30 12.89
CA GLN A 440 20.63 5.31 13.20
C GLN A 440 20.30 3.94 12.57
N GLY A 441 21.33 3.11 12.35
CA GLY A 441 21.18 1.74 11.89
C GLY A 441 20.66 1.60 10.44
N LEU A 442 19.69 0.71 10.25
CA LEU A 442 19.19 0.26 8.94
C LEU A 442 18.65 1.39 8.05
N ASP A 443 18.07 2.44 8.63
CA ASP A 443 17.56 3.57 7.85
C ASP A 443 18.69 4.35 7.18
N LYS A 444 19.82 4.54 7.87
CA LYS A 444 21.00 5.20 7.31
C LYS A 444 21.58 4.37 6.17
N THR A 445 21.64 3.06 6.33
CA THR A 445 22.10 2.15 5.27
C THR A 445 21.16 2.17 4.07
N ARG A 446 19.84 2.16 4.28
CA ARG A 446 18.85 2.31 3.19
C ARG A 446 19.03 3.62 2.45
N ASP A 447 19.16 4.73 3.16
CA ASP A 447 19.33 6.04 2.55
C ASP A 447 20.65 6.11 1.76
N THR A 448 21.70 5.48 2.29
CA THR A 448 22.99 5.37 1.61
C THR A 448 22.85 4.63 0.28
N TRP A 449 22.15 3.49 0.27
CA TRP A 449 21.87 2.76 -0.98
C TRP A 449 20.96 3.55 -1.92
N PHE A 450 19.93 4.21 -1.40
CA PHE A 450 19.06 5.06 -2.21
C PHE A 450 19.84 6.19 -2.89
N LEU A 451 20.73 6.87 -2.16
CA LEU A 451 21.58 7.93 -2.71
C LEU A 451 22.55 7.38 -3.76
N LYS A 452 23.18 6.24 -3.51
CA LYS A 452 24.05 5.56 -4.50
C LYS A 452 23.28 5.19 -5.78
N CYS A 453 22.10 4.59 -5.64
CA CYS A 453 21.25 4.27 -6.79
C CYS A 453 20.73 5.52 -7.52
N ARG A 454 20.47 6.60 -6.78
CA ARG A 454 20.10 7.89 -7.38
C ARG A 454 21.23 8.47 -8.21
N GLN A 455 22.45 8.45 -7.69
CA GLN A 455 23.63 8.90 -8.42
C GLN A 455 23.88 8.03 -9.66
N ALA A 456 23.86 6.71 -9.51
CA ALA A 456 24.07 5.78 -10.62
C ALA A 456 22.96 5.82 -11.69
N SER A 457 21.77 6.32 -11.36
CA SER A 457 20.67 6.45 -12.32
C SER A 457 20.60 7.82 -12.99
N GLN A 458 21.58 8.70 -12.79
CA GLN A 458 21.61 10.04 -13.43
C GLN A 458 21.66 9.95 -14.95
N ASP A 459 22.34 8.95 -15.49
CA ASP A 459 22.52 8.76 -16.94
C ASP A 459 21.60 7.69 -17.54
N LEU A 460 20.74 7.08 -16.71
CA LEU A 460 19.86 6.00 -17.16
C LEU A 460 18.56 6.54 -17.77
N PRO A 461 18.02 5.86 -18.81
CA PRO A 461 16.69 6.16 -19.33
C PRO A 461 15.61 6.08 -18.25
N SER A 462 14.55 6.88 -18.40
CA SER A 462 13.51 7.07 -17.38
C SER A 462 12.83 5.76 -16.92
N THR A 463 12.70 4.78 -17.82
CA THR A 463 12.15 3.45 -17.54
C THR A 463 12.97 2.69 -16.50
N TYR A 464 14.30 2.68 -16.64
CA TYR A 464 15.20 1.98 -15.72
C TYR A 464 15.44 2.76 -14.43
N ARG A 465 15.38 4.10 -14.48
CA ARG A 465 15.50 4.96 -13.30
C ARG A 465 14.45 4.63 -12.24
N ARG A 466 13.22 4.23 -12.63
CA ARG A 466 12.19 3.80 -11.67
C ARG A 466 12.57 2.54 -10.91
N LEU A 467 13.19 1.57 -11.58
CA LEU A 467 13.68 0.33 -10.94
C LEU A 467 14.82 0.62 -9.96
N PHE A 468 15.76 1.49 -10.37
CA PHE A 468 16.91 1.90 -9.57
C PHE A 468 16.55 2.71 -8.33
N LEU A 469 15.52 3.55 -8.41
CA LEU A 469 15.07 4.37 -7.28
C LEU A 469 13.97 3.69 -6.45
N GLY A 470 13.36 2.64 -6.98
CA GLY A 470 12.28 1.88 -6.34
C GLY A 470 12.80 0.65 -5.61
N ALA A 471 12.78 -0.51 -6.27
CA ALA A 471 13.06 -1.81 -5.63
C ALA A 471 14.56 -2.04 -5.32
N LEU A 472 15.46 -1.52 -6.17
CA LEU A 472 16.89 -1.84 -6.08
C LEU A 472 17.55 -1.44 -4.75
N PRO A 473 17.32 -0.24 -4.17
CA PRO A 473 17.89 0.13 -2.87
C PRO A 473 17.44 -0.79 -1.73
N HIS A 474 16.23 -1.35 -1.82
CA HIS A 474 15.72 -2.31 -0.85
C HIS A 474 16.40 -3.68 -1.00
N ILE A 475 16.56 -4.16 -2.23
CA ILE A 475 17.27 -5.41 -2.51
C ILE A 475 18.72 -5.32 -2.02
N LEU A 476 19.42 -4.23 -2.31
CA LEU A 476 20.80 -4.02 -1.88
C LEU A 476 20.94 -3.95 -0.35
N LEU A 477 19.98 -3.32 0.33
CA LEU A 477 19.93 -3.33 1.80
C LEU A 477 19.73 -4.75 2.35
N CYS A 478 18.81 -5.52 1.77
CA CYS A 478 18.57 -6.91 2.16
C CYS A 478 19.82 -7.78 1.97
N LEU A 479 20.51 -7.62 0.84
CA LEU A 479 21.76 -8.33 0.56
C LEU A 479 22.86 -7.95 1.55
N GLU A 480 23.05 -6.66 1.85
CA GLU A 480 24.03 -6.23 2.85
C GLU A 480 23.74 -6.84 4.23
N ASN A 481 22.47 -6.88 4.63
CA ASN A 481 22.05 -7.49 5.89
C ASN A 481 22.25 -9.01 5.89
N ALA A 482 21.95 -9.70 4.78
CA ALA A 482 22.19 -11.13 4.63
C ALA A 482 23.68 -11.46 4.75
N VAL A 483 24.55 -10.67 4.13
CA VAL A 483 26.01 -10.80 4.25
C VAL A 483 26.47 -10.60 5.69
N LYS A 484 26.01 -9.53 6.37
CA LYS A 484 26.34 -9.28 7.78
C LYS A 484 25.89 -10.43 8.68
N HIS A 485 24.70 -10.98 8.44
CA HIS A 485 24.18 -12.13 9.18
C HIS A 485 25.04 -13.38 8.95
N ALA A 486 25.35 -13.72 7.70
CA ALA A 486 26.19 -14.86 7.36
C ALA A 486 27.59 -14.76 7.99
N GLN A 487 28.18 -13.56 8.00
CA GLN A 487 29.45 -13.29 8.69
C GLN A 487 29.35 -13.46 10.20
N GLY A 488 28.24 -13.01 10.81
CA GLY A 488 27.96 -13.22 12.23
C GLY A 488 27.84 -14.70 12.59
N VAL A 489 27.09 -15.47 11.81
CA VAL A 489 26.95 -16.93 11.98
C VAL A 489 28.31 -17.62 11.83
N LYS A 490 29.08 -17.27 10.80
CA LYS A 490 30.44 -17.80 10.62
C LYS A 490 31.33 -17.52 11.83
N LYS A 491 31.29 -16.29 12.37
CA LYS A 491 32.09 -15.92 13.55
C LYS A 491 31.68 -16.73 14.78
N LEU A 492 30.38 -16.91 15.02
CA LEU A 492 29.89 -17.75 16.12
C LEU A 492 30.30 -19.21 15.94
N ALA A 493 30.18 -19.76 14.73
CA ALA A 493 30.60 -21.12 14.43
C ALA A 493 32.12 -21.33 14.64
N MET A 494 32.94 -20.35 14.28
CA MET A 494 34.39 -20.39 14.54
C MET A 494 34.72 -20.35 16.03
N LEU A 495 33.97 -19.56 16.84
CA LEU A 495 34.13 -19.54 18.29
C LEU A 495 33.76 -20.90 18.91
N SER A 496 32.62 -21.46 18.52
CA SER A 496 32.19 -22.79 19.00
C SER A 496 33.16 -23.91 18.59
N LEU A 497 33.77 -23.82 17.41
CA LEU A 497 34.80 -24.77 16.99
C LEU A 497 36.04 -24.68 17.89
N HIS A 498 36.47 -23.46 18.23
CA HIS A 498 37.64 -23.25 19.07
C HIS A 498 37.42 -23.69 20.52
N GLU A 499 36.23 -23.46 21.07
CA GLU A 499 35.82 -23.99 22.38
C GLU A 499 35.82 -25.53 22.39
N ALA A 500 35.24 -26.16 21.36
CA ALA A 500 35.21 -27.62 21.25
C ALA A 500 36.62 -28.25 21.06
N GLU A 501 37.54 -27.53 20.41
CA GLU A 501 38.95 -27.93 20.32
C GLU A 501 39.66 -27.82 21.67
N HIS A 502 39.38 -26.76 22.45
CA HIS A 502 39.93 -26.57 23.78
C HIS A 502 39.44 -27.66 24.76
N ASP A 503 38.14 -27.96 24.76
CA ASP A 503 37.57 -29.03 25.59
C ASP A 503 38.17 -30.40 25.24
N LYS A 504 38.38 -30.68 23.95
CA LYS A 504 39.06 -31.92 23.51
C LYS A 504 40.51 -31.97 23.97
N TYR A 505 41.21 -30.84 23.98
CA TYR A 505 42.59 -30.76 24.44
C TYR A 505 42.69 -30.97 25.97
N GLU A 506 41.79 -30.37 26.74
CA GLU A 506 41.68 -30.58 28.20
C GLU A 506 41.46 -32.06 28.54
N VAL A 507 40.52 -32.74 27.86
CA VAL A 507 40.26 -34.17 28.07
C VAL A 507 41.50 -35.04 27.76
N LEU A 508 42.23 -34.74 26.68
CA LEU A 508 43.45 -35.47 26.33
C LEU A 508 44.58 -35.24 27.33
N LYS A 509 44.71 -34.01 27.84
CA LYS A 509 45.70 -33.65 28.86
C LYS A 509 45.40 -34.34 30.20
N GLU A 510 44.15 -34.35 30.65
CA GLU A 510 43.73 -35.09 31.85
C GLU A 510 43.93 -36.61 31.72
N ALA A 511 43.79 -37.16 30.51
CA ALA A 511 44.07 -38.57 30.24
C ALA A 511 45.59 -38.85 30.28
N TYR A 512 46.40 -37.93 29.77
CA TYR A 512 47.87 -38.01 29.82
C TYR A 512 48.39 -37.90 31.27
N ASP A 513 47.91 -36.93 32.04
CA ASP A 513 48.31 -36.72 33.45
C ASP A 513 47.88 -37.89 34.36
N ARG A 514 46.83 -38.64 33.99
CA ARG A 514 46.43 -39.88 34.68
C ARG A 514 47.27 -41.10 34.32
N ALA A 515 47.96 -41.07 33.18
CA ALA A 515 48.74 -42.20 32.67
C ALA A 515 50.23 -42.13 33.07
N MET A 516 50.70 -40.96 33.52
CA MET A 516 52.01 -40.74 34.15
C MET A 516 51.89 -40.87 35.67
#